data_AF-A0A8X7CLX1-F1
#
_entry.id   AF-A0A8X7CLX1-F1
#
_cell.length_a   1.000
_cell.length_b   1.000
_cell.length_c   1.000
_cell.angle_alpha   90.00
_cell.angle_beta   90.00
_cell.angle_gamma   90.00
#
_symmetry.space_group_name_H-M   'P 1'
#
loop_
_entity.id
_entity.type
_entity.pdbx_description
1 polymer ?
#
loop_
_entity_poly.entity_id
_entity_poly.type
_entity_poly.pdbx_seq_one_letter_code
_entity_poly.pdbx_strand_id
1 'polypeptide(L)' 'MTVAVGGVTCEIKGTGTVRMIFRSEGESENADFKNVLYSPKLQKNLISGSLINKAGSHFIGKKGQVNVYDKDVLKVSTAK' A
#
# COMPACT_ATOMS: atom_id res chain seq x y z
N MET A 1 8.52 -0.65 18.01
CA MET A 1 9.14 -0.02 16.81
C MET A 1 8.38 1.26 16.51
N THR A 2 9.03 2.33 16.08
CA THR A 2 8.38 3.62 15.75
C THR A 2 8.73 4.04 14.33
N VAL A 3 7.87 4.86 13.72
CA VAL A 3 8.11 5.44 12.39
C VAL A 3 7.84 6.94 12.44
N ALA A 4 8.67 7.73 11.76
CA ALA A 4 8.48 9.16 11.62
C ALA A 4 7.62 9.43 10.38
N VAL A 5 6.43 10.01 10.58
CA VAL A 5 5.55 10.46 9.49
C VAL A 5 5.33 11.96 9.67
N GLY A 6 5.81 12.77 8.74
CA GLY A 6 5.65 14.23 8.80
C GLY A 6 6.22 14.86 10.08
N GLY A 7 7.36 14.35 10.58
CA GLY A 7 7.98 14.83 11.82
C GLY A 7 7.33 14.31 13.11
N VAL A 8 6.25 13.52 13.02
CA VAL A 8 5.60 12.90 14.18
C VAL A 8 6.04 11.45 14.31
N THR A 9 6.50 11.08 15.50
CA THR A 9 6.85 9.70 15.82
C THR A 9 5.59 8.93 16.23
N CYS A 10 5.26 7.88 15.48
CA CYS A 10 4.12 7.01 15.77
C CYS A 10 4.60 5.66 16.30
N GLU A 11 3.93 5.16 17.34
CA GLU A 11 4.18 3.83 17.89
C GLU A 11 3.49 2.77 17.05
N ILE A 12 4.26 1.79 16.57
CA ILE A 12 3.71 0.63 15.86
C ILE A 12 3.27 -0.41 16.88
N LYS A 13 1.97 -0.74 16.87
CA LYS A 13 1.35 -1.72 17.77
C LYS A 13 1.28 -3.12 17.17
N GLY A 14 1.49 -3.26 15.86
CA GLY A 14 1.50 -4.56 15.21
C GLY A 14 1.82 -4.48 13.72
N THR A 15 1.95 -5.66 13.12
CA THR A 15 2.13 -5.85 11.68
C THR A 15 1.11 -6.85 11.17
N GLY A 16 0.56 -6.63 9.98
CA GLY A 16 -0.45 -7.53 9.41
C GLY A 16 -0.46 -7.54 7.89
N THR A 17 -1.49 -8.19 7.34
CA THR A 17 -1.77 -8.19 5.91
C THR A 17 -3.00 -7.33 5.64
N VAL A 18 -2.92 -6.41 4.68
CA VAL A 18 -4.06 -5.64 4.19
C VAL A 18 -4.38 -6.07 2.77
N ARG A 19 -5.61 -6.54 2.56
CA ARG A 19 -6.14 -6.77 1.22
C ARG A 19 -6.69 -5.47 0.67
N MET A 20 -6.18 -5.03 -0.47
CA MET A 20 -6.80 -3.96 -1.25
C MET A 20 -7.46 -4.54 -2.50
N ILE A 21 -8.62 -3.99 -2.82
CA ILE A 21 -9.37 -4.33 -4.02
C ILE A 21 -9.12 -3.21 -5.01
N PHE A 22 -8.48 -3.54 -6.12
CA PHE A 22 -8.26 -2.65 -7.25
C PHE A 22 -9.32 -2.91 -8.30
N ARG A 23 -9.89 -1.84 -8.86
CA ARG A 23 -10.89 -1.94 -9.92
C ARG A 23 -10.31 -1.36 -11.20
N SER A 24 -10.35 -2.13 -12.28
CA SER A 24 -9.93 -1.71 -13.63
C SER A 24 -10.91 -2.25 -14.66
N GLU A 25 -11.48 -1.38 -15.50
CA GLU A 25 -12.28 -1.74 -16.69
C GLU A 25 -13.32 -2.87 -16.49
N GLY A 26 -13.99 -2.93 -15.34
CA GLY A 26 -15.01 -3.94 -15.03
C GLY A 26 -14.49 -5.19 -14.32
N GLU A 27 -13.17 -5.35 -14.23
CA GLU A 27 -12.51 -6.39 -13.44
C GLU A 27 -12.11 -5.87 -12.05
N SER A 28 -12.15 -6.77 -11.07
CA SER A 28 -11.63 -6.53 -9.73
C SER A 28 -10.47 -7.46 -9.43
N GLU A 29 -9.33 -6.89 -9.08
CA GLU A 29 -8.15 -7.62 -8.62
C GLU A 29 -7.93 -7.38 -7.14
N ASN A 30 -7.54 -8.43 -6.42
CA ASN A 30 -7.15 -8.32 -5.03
C ASN A 30 -5.62 -8.30 -4.96
N ALA A 31 -5.04 -7.32 -4.27
CA ALA A 31 -3.63 -7.37 -3.88
C ALA A 31 -3.52 -7.44 -2.36
N ASP A 32 -2.81 -8.46 -1.89
CA ASP A 32 -2.51 -8.64 -0.47
C ASP A 32 -1.17 -7.99 -0.14
N PHE A 33 -1.22 -6.85 0.57
CA PHE A 33 -0.05 -6.17 1.09
C PHE A 33 0.34 -6.82 2.41
N LYS A 34 1.50 -7.49 2.45
CA LYS A 34 2.05 -8.10 3.66
C LYS A 34 2.91 -7.11 4.44
N ASN A 35 3.11 -7.38 5.74
CA ASN A 35 3.97 -6.60 6.64
C ASN A 35 3.55 -5.13 6.78
N VAL A 36 2.25 -4.87 6.73
CA VAL A 36 1.67 -3.53 6.91
C VAL A 36 1.76 -3.14 8.37
N LEU A 37 2.34 -1.96 8.64
CA LEU A 37 2.53 -1.48 10.01
C LEU A 37 1.25 -0.80 10.51
N TYR A 38 0.76 -1.23 11.67
CA TYR A 38 -0.39 -0.65 12.35
C TYR A 38 0.03 0.28 13.48
N SER A 39 -0.52 1.49 13.49
CA SER A 39 -0.40 2.47 14.57
C SER A 39 -1.78 3.11 14.80
N PRO A 40 -2.36 3.04 16.01
CA PRO A 40 -3.64 3.68 16.32
C PRO A 40 -3.64 5.20 16.15
N LYS A 41 -2.46 5.82 16.20
CA LYS A 41 -2.30 7.27 16.01
C LYS A 41 -2.36 7.70 14.54
N LEU A 42 -2.28 6.74 13.61
CA LEU A 42 -2.43 7.01 12.19
C LEU A 42 -3.88 6.71 11.80
N GLN A 43 -4.54 7.65 11.14
CA GLN A 43 -5.87 7.42 10.58
C GLN A 43 -5.88 6.36 9.45
N LYS A 44 -4.70 5.98 8.93
CA LYS A 44 -4.53 5.00 7.87
C LYS A 44 -3.28 4.14 8.14
N ASN A 45 -3.32 2.89 7.72
CA ASN A 45 -2.16 1.99 7.80
C ASN A 45 -1.02 2.44 6.87
N LEU A 46 0.23 2.14 7.26
CA LEU A 46 1.40 2.44 6.43
C LEU A 46 1.86 1.19 5.68
N ILE A 47 2.07 1.36 4.38
CA ILE A 47 2.61 0.32 3.49
C ILE A 47 4.00 0.76 3.07
N SER A 48 4.96 -0.15 3.19
CA SER A 48 6.33 0.11 2.75
C SER A 48 6.44 0.02 1.23
N GLY A 49 6.64 1.16 0.56
CA GLY A 49 6.87 1.21 -0.87
C GLY A 49 8.12 0.44 -1.34
N SER A 50 9.13 0.31 -0.48
CA SER A 50 10.35 -0.46 -0.79
C SER A 50 10.08 -1.97 -0.88
N LEU A 51 9.07 -2.49 -0.15
CA LEU A 51 8.65 -3.89 -0.27
C LEU A 51 7.92 -4.13 -1.59
N ILE A 52 7.12 -3.16 -2.05
CA ILE A 52 6.45 -3.21 -3.36
C ILE A 52 7.50 -3.27 -4.47
N ASN A 53 8.49 -2.36 -4.45
CA ASN A 53 9.59 -2.36 -5.42
C ASN A 53 10.41 -3.66 -5.40
N LYS A 54 10.67 -4.25 -4.22
CA LYS A 54 11.37 -5.54 -4.12
C LYS A 54 10.60 -6.71 -4.72
N ALA A 55 9.27 -6.66 -4.72
CA ALA A 55 8.42 -7.66 -5.37
C ALA A 55 8.44 -7.54 -6.90
N GLY A 56 9.12 -6.55 -7.47
CA GLY A 56 9.18 -6.31 -8.90
C GLY A 56 8.04 -5.44 -9.43
N SER A 57 7.16 -4.97 -8.57
CA SER A 57 6.05 -4.07 -8.91
C SER A 57 6.42 -2.61 -8.61
N HIS A 58 5.85 -1.68 -9.35
CA HIS A 58 5.98 -0.24 -9.10
C HIS A 58 4.63 0.35 -8.67
N PHE A 59 4.64 1.48 -7.97
CA PHE A 59 3.39 2.15 -7.60
C PHE A 59 3.48 3.67 -7.72
N ILE A 60 2.35 4.29 -8.08
CA ILE A 60 2.16 5.73 -8.10
C ILE A 60 0.98 6.05 -7.19
N GLY A 61 1.25 6.74 -6.08
CA GLY A 61 0.21 7.29 -5.22
C GLY A 61 -0.15 8.71 -5.62
N LYS A 62 -1.44 9.00 -5.79
CA LYS A 62 -2.00 10.37 -5.86
C LYS A 62 -3.11 10.53 -4.83
N LYS A 63 -3.56 11.76 -4.58
CA LYS A 63 -4.62 12.00 -3.58
C LYS A 63 -5.87 11.17 -3.91
N GLY A 64 -6.22 10.23 -3.03
CA GLY A 64 -7.37 9.34 -3.21
C GLY A 64 -7.22 8.29 -4.31
N GLN A 65 -6.00 7.98 -4.77
CA GLN A 65 -5.76 6.86 -5.68
C GLN A 65 -4.37 6.27 -5.46
N VAL A 66 -4.27 4.94 -5.45
CA VAL A 66 -3.01 4.23 -5.64
C VAL A 66 -3.09 3.43 -6.94
N ASN A 67 -2.10 3.63 -7.81
CA ASN A 67 -1.88 2.83 -9.00
C ASN A 67 -0.72 1.88 -8.72
N VAL A 68 -0.91 0.59 -8.96
CA VAL A 68 0.15 -0.43 -8.91
C VAL A 68 0.36 -0.95 -10.32
N TYR A 69 1.63 -1.12 -10.70
CA TYR A 69 2.09 -1.61 -11.99
C TYR A 69 2.87 -2.90 -11.76
N ASP A 70 2.47 -3.97 -12.43
CA ASP A 70 3.22 -5.22 -12.44
C ASP A 70 4.26 -5.22 -13.56
N LYS A 71 5.27 -6.07 -13.44
CA LYS A 71 6.41 -6.17 -14.35
C LYS A 71 6.04 -6.68 -15.75
N ASP A 72 5.00 -7.50 -15.83
CA ASP A 72 4.67 -8.25 -17.06
C ASP A 72 3.55 -7.61 -17.90
N VAL A 73 2.79 -6.67 -17.33
CA VAL A 73 1.74 -5.93 -18.04
C VAL A 73 1.66 -4.56 -17.41
N LEU A 74 1.54 -3.51 -18.23
CA LEU A 74 1.18 -2.16 -17.77
C LEU A 74 -0.28 -2.15 -17.27
N LYS A 75 -0.63 -3.00 -16.30
CA LYS A 75 -1.96 -3.12 -15.71
C LYS A 75 -2.06 -2.10 -14.60
N VAL A 76 -2.85 -1.05 -14.84
CA VAL A 76 -3.07 0.04 -13.88
C VAL A 76 -4.23 -0.34 -12.98
N SER A 77 -3.90 -0.94 -11.85
CA SER A 77 -4.89 -1.26 -10.84
C SER A 77 -5.11 -0.04 -9.94
N THR A 78 -6.31 0.56 -9.99
CA THR A 78 -6.70 1.75 -9.19
C THR A 78 -7.51 1.35 -7.97
N ALA A 79 -7.03 1.72 -6.79
CA ALA A 79 -7.83 1.72 -5.55
C ALA A 79 -8.17 3.18 -5.20
N LYS A 80 -9.46 3.50 -5.04
CA LYS A 80 -9.96 4.81 -4.58
C LYS A 80 -10.28 4.78 -3.09
#